data_AF-A0AAN4R0W6-F1
#
_entry.id   AF-A0AAN4R0W6-F1
#
_cell.length_a   1.000
_cell.length_b   1.000
_cell.length_c   1.000
_cell.angle_alpha   90.00
_cell.angle_beta   90.00
_cell.angle_gamma   90.00
#
_symmetry.space_group_name_H-M   'P 1'
#
loop_
_entity.id
_entity.type
_entity.pdbx_description
1 polymer ?
#
loop_
_entity_poly.entity_id
_entity_poly.type
_entity_poly.pdbx_seq_one_letter_code
_entity_poly.pdbx_strand_id
1 'polypeptide(L)'
;MPASPHVPVPVTHPVSSLSRPARTSRLSVRASPDELAAWAGAARLLGHETTALWVRSLLKEAVLTGHDGMAVGISLRKLRGELWRIGNNLNQLAHSAHCGDAVRAGDVLDALEATKDRVDVLLKSMHVTRARRTSRPRKMVEPETGIEAEVSQPIVTSPTTLH
;
A
#
# COMPACT_ATOMS: atom_id res chain seq x y z
N MET A 1 -21.36 -46.29 -51.53
CA MET A 1 -21.28 -45.59 -50.23
C MET A 1 -19.81 -45.34 -49.88
N PRO A 2 -19.35 -44.09 -49.79
CA PRO A 2 -18.13 -43.74 -49.07
C PRO A 2 -18.43 -42.84 -47.86
N ALA A 3 -17.74 -43.11 -46.75
CA ALA A 3 -17.84 -42.39 -45.48
C ALA A 3 -17.04 -41.08 -45.50
N SER A 4 -17.63 -39.99 -44.99
CA SER A 4 -16.98 -38.70 -44.80
C SER A 4 -16.00 -38.73 -43.60
N PRO A 5 -14.79 -38.16 -43.71
CA PRO A 5 -13.91 -37.97 -42.56
C PRO A 5 -14.30 -36.71 -41.78
N HIS A 6 -14.49 -36.89 -40.47
CA HIS A 6 -14.79 -35.82 -39.52
C HIS A 6 -13.47 -35.09 -39.16
N VAL A 7 -13.35 -33.80 -39.51
CA VAL A 7 -12.24 -32.95 -39.05
C VAL A 7 -12.65 -32.27 -37.76
N PRO A 8 -11.86 -32.32 -36.67
CA PRO A 8 -12.18 -31.61 -35.45
C PRO A 8 -11.78 -30.12 -35.57
N VAL A 9 -12.72 -29.23 -35.28
CA VAL A 9 -12.51 -27.78 -35.20
C VAL A 9 -11.85 -27.43 -33.87
N PRO A 10 -10.79 -26.59 -33.83
CA PRO A 10 -10.19 -26.16 -32.57
C PRO A 10 -11.11 -25.17 -31.85
N VAL A 11 -11.49 -25.51 -30.62
CA VAL A 11 -12.21 -24.60 -29.71
C VAL A 11 -11.21 -23.57 -29.20
N THR A 12 -11.33 -22.34 -29.68
CA THR A 12 -10.63 -21.19 -29.11
C THR A 12 -11.38 -20.74 -27.86
N HIS A 13 -10.80 -20.99 -26.69
CA HIS A 13 -11.26 -20.36 -25.45
C HIS A 13 -10.90 -18.87 -25.46
N PRO A 14 -11.85 -17.94 -25.27
CA PRO A 14 -11.52 -16.54 -25.11
C PRO A 14 -10.87 -16.35 -23.74
N VAL A 15 -9.57 -16.06 -23.74
CA VAL A 15 -8.87 -15.57 -22.54
C VAL A 15 -9.36 -14.15 -22.31
N SER A 16 -10.31 -13.98 -21.38
CA SER A 16 -10.73 -12.67 -20.88
C SER A 16 -9.56 -12.00 -20.14
N SER A 17 -8.68 -11.33 -20.88
CA SER A 17 -7.75 -10.36 -20.31
C SER A 17 -8.56 -9.14 -19.86
N LEU A 18 -8.87 -9.06 -18.57
CA LEU A 18 -9.37 -7.84 -17.95
C LEU A 18 -8.33 -6.73 -18.16
N SER A 19 -8.54 -5.93 -19.21
CA SER A 19 -7.65 -4.83 -19.59
C SER A 19 -7.62 -3.83 -18.43
N ARG A 20 -6.43 -3.68 -17.82
CA ARG A 20 -6.21 -2.68 -16.79
C ARG A 20 -6.47 -1.31 -17.43
N PRO A 21 -7.20 -0.38 -16.78
CA PRO A 21 -7.50 0.92 -17.37
C PRO A 21 -6.24 1.57 -17.94
N ALA A 22 -6.30 1.93 -19.22
CA ALA A 22 -5.19 2.58 -19.89
C ALA A 22 -4.91 3.93 -19.23
N ARG A 23 -3.64 4.21 -18.96
CA ARG A 23 -3.21 5.46 -18.33
C ARG A 23 -3.10 6.54 -19.40
N THR A 24 -3.81 7.64 -19.21
CA THR A 24 -3.98 8.69 -20.23
C THR A 24 -3.09 9.92 -20.01
N SER A 25 -2.53 10.10 -18.81
CA SER A 25 -1.70 11.26 -18.46
C SER A 25 -0.24 10.88 -18.18
N ARG A 26 0.69 11.77 -18.54
CA ARG A 26 2.14 11.59 -18.34
C ARG A 26 2.68 12.68 -17.39
N LEU A 27 3.45 12.23 -16.40
CA LEU A 27 4.25 13.10 -15.53
C LEU A 27 5.72 13.00 -15.96
N SER A 28 6.36 14.14 -16.19
CA SER A 28 7.75 14.24 -16.62
C SER A 28 8.58 14.93 -15.54
N VAL A 29 9.72 14.34 -15.20
CA VAL A 29 10.69 14.87 -14.22
C VAL A 29 12.04 14.96 -14.91
N ARG A 30 12.75 16.07 -14.73
CA ARG A 30 14.14 16.21 -15.18
C ARG A 30 15.04 15.60 -14.12
N ALA A 31 16.02 14.82 -14.55
CA ALA A 31 16.99 14.17 -13.70
C ALA A 31 18.36 14.22 -14.37
N SER A 32 19.42 14.34 -13.57
CA SER A 32 20.77 14.09 -14.04
C SER A 32 20.96 12.59 -14.36
N PRO A 33 22.01 12.22 -15.12
CA PRO A 33 22.34 10.83 -15.36
C PRO A 33 22.56 10.03 -14.06
N ASP A 34 23.21 10.65 -13.08
CA ASP A 34 23.53 10.02 -11.79
C ASP A 34 22.26 9.77 -10.97
N GLU A 35 21.33 10.73 -10.96
CA GLU A 35 20.03 10.57 -10.29
C GLU A 35 19.24 9.42 -10.93
N LEU A 36 19.19 9.36 -12.26
CA LEU A 36 18.47 8.31 -12.97
C LEU A 36 19.07 6.92 -12.68
N ALA A 37 20.41 6.82 -12.61
CA ALA A 37 21.11 5.59 -12.26
C ALA A 37 20.80 5.16 -10.81
N ALA A 38 20.83 6.10 -9.86
CA ALA A 38 20.49 5.85 -8.47
C ALA A 38 19.04 5.36 -8.31
N TRP A 39 18.09 6.00 -9.01
CA TRP A 39 16.68 5.60 -8.98
C TRP A 39 16.45 4.22 -9.59
N ALA A 40 17.11 3.91 -10.71
CA ALA A 40 17.03 2.59 -11.32
C ALA A 40 17.62 1.50 -10.41
N GLY A 41 18.72 1.82 -9.71
CA GLY A 41 19.31 0.94 -8.69
C GLY A 41 18.35 0.67 -7.53
N ALA A 42 17.77 1.73 -6.97
CA ALA A 42 16.78 1.63 -5.89
C ALA A 42 15.54 0.83 -6.30
N ALA A 43 15.01 1.08 -7.50
CA ALA A 43 13.86 0.35 -8.03
C ALA A 43 14.14 -1.17 -8.10
N ARG A 44 15.30 -1.57 -8.62
CA ARG A 44 15.68 -2.99 -8.71
C ARG A 44 15.89 -3.62 -7.33
N LEU A 45 16.57 -2.92 -6.43
CA LEU A 45 16.80 -3.40 -5.05
C LEU A 45 15.47 -3.70 -4.34
N LEU A 46 14.45 -2.89 -4.61
CA LEU A 46 13.10 -3.03 -4.04
C LEU A 46 12.18 -3.94 -4.87
N GLY A 47 12.70 -4.65 -5.87
CA GLY A 47 11.96 -5.64 -6.65
C GLY A 47 11.03 -5.06 -7.72
N HIS A 48 11.20 -3.80 -8.11
CA HIS A 48 10.44 -3.20 -9.20
C HIS A 48 11.14 -3.39 -10.54
N GLU A 49 10.37 -3.83 -11.54
CA GLU A 49 10.87 -4.04 -12.92
C GLU A 49 11.32 -2.74 -13.59
N THR A 50 10.69 -1.61 -13.26
CA THR A 50 11.03 -0.31 -13.84
C THR A 50 10.98 0.80 -12.81
N THR A 51 11.83 1.82 -13.01
CA THR A 51 11.82 3.05 -12.21
C THR A 51 10.44 3.72 -12.20
N ALA A 52 9.70 3.69 -13.32
CA ALA A 52 8.36 4.27 -13.39
C ALA A 52 7.32 3.48 -12.56
N LEU A 53 7.46 2.15 -12.42
CA LEU A 53 6.62 1.37 -11.51
C LEU A 53 6.91 1.72 -10.06
N TRP A 54 8.19 1.83 -9.70
CA TRP A 54 8.64 2.22 -8.38
C TRP A 54 8.15 3.63 -7.99
N VAL A 55 8.41 4.65 -8.83
CA VAL A 55 7.98 6.04 -8.57
C VAL A 55 6.46 6.13 -8.40
N ARG A 56 5.68 5.40 -9.19
CA ARG A 56 4.22 5.37 -9.01
C ARG A 56 3.80 4.69 -7.72
N SER A 57 4.51 3.65 -7.29
CA SER A 57 4.27 3.04 -5.98
C SER A 57 4.52 4.05 -4.86
N LEU A 58 5.62 4.80 -4.94
CA LEU A 58 5.96 5.85 -3.97
C LEU A 58 4.93 6.97 -3.95
N LEU A 59 4.54 7.52 -5.10
CA LEU A 59 3.53 8.58 -5.17
C LEU A 59 2.18 8.11 -4.64
N LYS A 60 1.79 6.87 -4.97
CA LYS A 60 0.57 6.26 -4.45
C LYS A 60 0.64 6.08 -2.94
N GLU A 61 1.78 5.61 -2.43
CA GLU A 61 1.99 5.45 -0.98
C GLU A 61 1.96 6.80 -0.26
N ALA A 62 2.63 7.83 -0.79
CA ALA A 62 2.65 9.17 -0.23
C ALA A 62 1.24 9.77 -0.15
N VAL A 63 0.43 9.63 -1.21
CA VAL A 63 -0.98 10.09 -1.23
C VAL A 63 -1.84 9.31 -0.23
N LEU A 64 -1.64 7.99 -0.12
CA LEU A 64 -2.47 7.15 0.76
C LEU A 64 -2.09 7.25 2.24
N THR A 65 -0.82 7.49 2.54
CA THR A 65 -0.29 7.53 3.91
C THR A 65 -0.20 8.94 4.46
N GLY A 66 -0.27 9.97 3.61
CA GLY A 66 -0.03 11.37 4.00
C GLY A 66 1.36 11.58 4.62
N HIS A 67 2.28 10.62 4.41
CA HIS A 67 3.51 10.53 5.17
C HIS A 67 4.65 11.15 4.37
N ASP A 68 5.34 12.11 4.96
CA ASP A 68 6.71 12.41 4.55
C ASP A 68 7.61 11.25 5.03
N GLY A 69 8.62 10.87 4.26
CA GLY A 69 9.57 9.84 4.67
C GLY A 69 10.41 10.23 5.91
N MET A 70 10.35 11.49 6.33
CA MET A 70 11.09 12.03 7.47
C MET A 70 10.45 11.65 8.82
N ALA A 71 9.13 11.48 8.86
CA ALA A 71 8.35 11.14 10.05
C ALA A 71 8.72 9.75 10.61
N VAL A 72 9.03 8.79 9.74
CA VAL A 72 9.54 7.47 10.14
C VAL A 72 10.92 7.60 10.79
N GLY A 73 11.83 8.38 10.19
CA GLY A 73 13.17 8.60 10.73
C GLY A 73 13.17 9.33 12.08
N ILE A 74 12.27 10.28 12.28
CA ILE A 74 12.06 10.97 13.56
C ILE A 74 11.53 9.98 14.61
N SER A 75 10.53 9.16 14.25
CA SER A 75 9.94 8.17 15.15
C SER A 75 10.95 7.10 15.57
N LEU A 76 11.80 6.64 14.65
CA LEU A 76 12.86 5.67 14.95
C LEU A 76 13.94 6.25 15.88
N ARG A 77 14.31 7.53 15.69
CA ARG A 77 15.24 8.21 16.61
C ARG A 77 14.66 8.36 18.02
N LYS A 78 13.36 8.68 18.13
CA LYS A 78 12.66 8.73 19.41
C LYS A 78 12.61 7.36 20.08
N LEU A 79 12.27 6.30 19.34
CA LEU A 79 12.28 4.92 19.85
C LEU A 79 13.66 4.53 20.40
N ARG A 80 14.73 4.83 19.66
CA ARG A 80 16.11 4.58 20.11
C ARG A 80 16.44 5.31 21.41
N GLY A 81 15.97 6.55 21.57
CA GLY A 81 16.15 7.32 22.81
C GLY A 81 15.44 6.69 24.00
N GLU A 82 14.19 6.24 23.83
CA GLU A 82 13.45 5.58 24.90
C GLU A 82 14.05 4.21 25.27
N LEU A 83 14.55 3.44 24.30
CA LEU A 83 15.29 2.19 24.58
C LEU A 83 16.57 2.44 25.38
N TRP A 84 17.29 3.52 25.09
CA TRP A 84 18.47 3.90 25.88
C TRP A 84 18.10 4.22 27.33
N ARG A 85 16.96 4.90 27.55
CA ARG A 85 16.45 5.20 28.90
C ARG A 85 16.05 3.93 29.65
N ILE A 86 15.42 2.96 28.98
CA ILE A 86 15.15 1.63 29.54
C ILE A 86 16.45 0.98 30.02
N GLY A 87 17.48 0.94 29.16
CA GLY A 87 18.78 0.37 29.52
C GLY A 87 19.42 1.05 30.73
N ASN A 88 19.35 2.38 30.81
CA ASN A 88 19.86 3.14 31.94
C ASN A 88 19.09 2.82 33.24
N ASN A 89 17.75 2.78 33.19
CA ASN A 89 16.93 2.42 34.34
C ASN A 89 17.23 1.00 34.83
N LEU A 90 17.38 0.03 33.92
CA LEU A 90 17.78 -1.34 34.28
C LEU A 90 19.14 -1.39 34.96
N ASN A 91 20.11 -0.60 34.46
CA ASN A 91 21.43 -0.49 35.09
C ASN A 91 21.36 0.11 36.50
N GLN A 92 20.49 1.11 36.70
CA GLN A 92 20.25 1.70 38.01
C GLN A 92 19.54 0.73 38.98
N LEU A 93 18.59 -0.07 38.50
CA LEU A 93 17.95 -1.12 39.31
C LEU A 93 18.97 -2.17 39.78
N ALA A 94 19.84 -2.62 38.88
CA ALA A 94 20.89 -3.57 39.21
C ALA A 94 21.82 -3.00 40.30
N HIS A 95 22.20 -1.73 40.19
CA HIS A 95 23.02 -1.06 41.18
C HIS A 95 22.30 -0.88 42.52
N SER A 96 21.05 -0.40 42.52
CA SER A 96 20.27 -0.20 43.75
C SER A 96 20.00 -1.52 44.47
N ALA A 97 19.71 -2.59 43.72
CA ALA A 97 19.57 -3.93 44.28
C ALA A 97 20.87 -4.45 44.90
N HIS A 98 22.01 -4.20 44.25
CA HIS A 98 23.32 -4.56 44.80
C HIS A 98 23.67 -3.79 46.08
N CYS A 99 23.27 -2.52 46.18
CA CYS A 99 23.49 -1.69 47.36
C CYS A 99 22.43 -1.86 48.45
N GLY A 100 21.38 -2.67 48.24
CA GLY A 100 20.28 -2.85 49.18
C GLY A 100 19.37 -1.62 49.33
N ASP A 101 19.38 -0.69 48.37
CA ASP A 101 18.61 0.55 48.40
C ASP A 101 17.23 0.34 47.76
N ALA A 102 16.28 -0.17 48.57
CA ALA A 102 14.94 -0.52 48.13
C ALA A 102 14.09 0.69 47.71
N VAL A 103 14.29 1.86 48.33
CA VAL A 103 13.55 3.09 47.98
C VAL A 103 13.97 3.57 46.60
N ARG A 104 15.28 3.65 46.35
CA ARG A 104 15.81 4.02 45.04
C ARG A 104 15.46 2.99 43.96
N ALA A 105 15.33 1.71 44.30
CA ALA A 105 14.86 0.70 43.35
C ALA A 105 13.38 0.92 42.95
N GLY A 106 12.53 1.35 43.90
CA GLY A 106 11.14 1.73 43.62
C GLY A 106 11.03 2.88 42.61
N ASP A 107 11.74 3.99 42.87
CA ASP A 107 11.72 5.17 42.00
C ASP A 107 12.14 4.85 40.55
N VAL A 108 13.14 3.97 40.40
CA VAL A 108 13.64 3.56 39.08
C VAL A 108 12.67 2.62 38.36
N LEU A 109 11.90 1.81 39.12
CA LEU A 109 10.87 0.94 38.56
C LEU A 109 9.70 1.77 37.99
N ASP A 110 9.26 2.81 38.69
CA ASP A 110 8.24 3.74 38.19
C ASP A 110 8.70 4.46 36.92
N ALA A 111 9.97 4.89 36.89
CA ALA A 111 10.57 5.50 35.72
C ALA A 111 10.67 4.53 34.52
N LEU A 112 10.90 3.24 34.78
CA LEU A 112 10.92 2.19 33.77
C LEU A 112 9.53 1.95 33.19
N GLU A 113 8.50 1.87 34.03
CA GLU A 113 7.11 1.71 33.59
C GLU A 113 6.65 2.88 32.71
N ALA A 114 6.92 4.12 33.13
CA ALA A 114 6.61 5.30 32.33
C ALA A 114 7.35 5.33 30.98
N THR A 115 8.56 4.76 30.91
CA THR A 115 9.33 4.68 29.66
C THR A 115 8.78 3.57 28.74
N LYS A 116 8.41 2.43 29.30
CA LYS A 116 7.72 1.36 28.59
C LYS A 116 6.40 1.86 27.98
N ASP A 117 5.59 2.61 28.72
CA ASP A 117 4.33 3.16 28.21
C ASP A 117 4.56 4.14 27.04
N ARG A 118 5.61 4.98 27.12
CA ARG A 118 6.02 5.85 26.00
C ARG A 118 6.42 5.05 24.76
N VAL A 119 7.16 3.95 24.93
CA VAL A 119 7.51 3.05 23.83
C VAL A 119 6.26 2.41 23.23
N ASP A 120 5.33 1.93 24.05
CA ASP A 120 4.08 1.32 23.59
C ASP A 120 3.22 2.30 22.79
N VAL A 121 3.09 3.54 23.26
CA VAL A 121 2.38 4.61 22.52
C VAL A 121 3.06 4.88 21.18
N LEU A 122 4.38 5.00 21.16
CA LEU A 122 5.14 5.26 19.94
C LEU A 122 4.98 4.11 18.93
N LEU A 123 5.11 2.86 19.37
CA LEU A 123 4.91 1.68 18.54
C LEU A 123 3.47 1.57 18.03
N LYS A 124 2.47 1.89 18.86
CA LYS A 124 1.06 1.93 18.42
C LYS A 124 0.84 3.01 17.35
N SER A 125 1.41 4.21 17.53
CA SER A 125 1.34 5.26 16.51
C SER A 125 1.99 4.85 15.18
N MET A 126 3.03 4.01 15.22
CA MET A 126 3.65 3.45 14.02
C MET A 126 2.80 2.32 13.39
N HIS A 127 2.14 1.49 14.19
CA HIS A 127 1.32 0.36 13.73
C HIS A 127 -0.07 0.75 13.23
N VAL A 128 -0.73 1.77 13.81
CA VAL A 128 -2.01 2.30 13.31
C VAL A 128 -1.87 2.80 11.86
N THR A 129 -0.70 3.32 11.52
CA THR A 129 -0.32 3.73 10.16
C THR A 129 -0.21 2.52 9.20
N ARG A 130 0.09 1.32 9.72
CA ARG A 130 0.19 0.08 8.94
C ARG A 130 -1.14 -0.66 8.82
N ALA A 131 -2.00 -0.65 9.85
CA ALA A 131 -3.26 -1.38 9.85
C ALA A 131 -4.32 -0.83 8.89
N ARG A 132 -4.29 0.48 8.59
CA ARG A 132 -5.10 1.05 7.49
C ARG A 132 -4.77 0.48 6.10
N ARG A 133 -3.68 -0.29 5.95
CA ARG A 133 -3.29 -0.93 4.67
C ARG A 133 -4.20 -2.10 4.25
N THR A 134 -5.07 -2.67 5.10
CA THR A 134 -5.83 -3.88 4.74
C THR A 134 -7.35 -3.74 4.77
N SER A 135 -7.92 -2.68 5.34
CA SER A 135 -9.37 -2.49 5.36
C SER A 135 -9.86 -1.75 4.11
N ARG A 136 -9.93 -2.46 2.98
CA ARG A 136 -10.75 -2.04 1.83
C ARG A 136 -12.17 -2.57 2.07
N PRO A 137 -13.21 -1.73 2.24
CA PRO A 137 -14.57 -2.24 2.18
C PRO A 137 -14.82 -2.73 0.75
N ARG A 138 -15.07 -4.02 0.60
CA ARG A 138 -15.53 -4.65 -0.63
C ARG A 138 -16.94 -4.08 -0.89
N LYS A 139 -17.07 -3.13 -1.82
CA LYS A 139 -18.39 -2.72 -2.31
C LYS A 139 -18.98 -3.93 -3.03
N MET A 140 -19.91 -4.63 -2.38
CA MET A 140 -20.78 -5.61 -3.03
C MET A 140 -21.59 -4.85 -4.06
N VAL A 141 -21.39 -5.22 -5.33
CA VAL A 141 -22.30 -4.90 -6.42
C VAL A 141 -23.33 -6.01 -6.38
N GLU A 142 -24.58 -5.69 -6.05
CA GLU A 142 -25.70 -6.61 -6.25
C GLU A 142 -26.06 -6.68 -7.74
N PRO A 143 -26.41 -7.87 -8.26
CA PRO A 143 -26.75 -8.07 -9.65
C PRO A 143 -28.21 -7.71 -9.94
N GLU A 144 -28.43 -7.15 -11.12
CA GLU A 144 -29.74 -6.85 -11.66
C GLU A 144 -30.55 -8.13 -11.91
N THR A 145 -31.86 -8.08 -11.63
CA THR A 145 -32.85 -8.96 -12.25
C THR A 145 -33.83 -8.10 -13.02
N GLY A 146 -33.76 -8.21 -14.35
CA GLY A 146 -34.61 -7.48 -15.27
C GLY A 146 -36.05 -8.00 -15.32
N ILE A 147 -36.89 -7.28 -16.05
CA ILE A 147 -38.06 -7.82 -16.74
C ILE A 147 -38.13 -7.09 -18.09
N GLU A 148 -38.19 -7.89 -19.15
CA GLU A 148 -38.62 -7.56 -20.52
C GLU A 148 -40.04 -6.92 -20.48
N ALA A 149 -40.64 -6.26 -21.45
CA ALA A 149 -40.50 -6.16 -22.89
C ALA A 149 -41.33 -4.91 -23.29
N GLU A 150 -41.00 -4.23 -24.38
CA GLU A 150 -42.01 -4.04 -25.43
C GLU A 150 -41.38 -3.58 -26.75
N VAL A 151 -41.70 -4.36 -27.76
CA VAL A 151 -41.43 -4.16 -29.17
C VAL A 151 -42.30 -3.03 -29.69
N SER A 152 -41.71 -2.03 -30.36
CA SER A 152 -42.37 -1.29 -31.44
C SER A 152 -41.37 -0.51 -32.29
N GLN A 153 -41.10 -1.04 -33.47
CA GLN A 153 -40.79 -0.30 -34.70
C GLN A 153 -41.72 -0.88 -35.80
N PRO A 154 -41.95 -0.24 -36.97
CA PRO A 154 -41.26 0.92 -37.54
C PRO A 154 -42.18 1.99 -38.16
N ILE A 155 -41.69 3.22 -38.37
CA ILE A 155 -42.17 4.04 -39.49
C ILE A 155 -40.96 4.54 -40.28
N VAL A 156 -40.93 4.08 -41.53
CA VAL A 156 -40.09 4.51 -42.64
C VAL A 156 -40.57 5.88 -43.12
N THR A 157 -39.67 6.85 -43.27
CA THR A 157 -39.67 7.78 -44.40
C THR A 157 -38.26 8.32 -44.62
N SER A 158 -37.78 8.12 -45.85
CA SER A 158 -36.48 8.52 -46.42
C SER A 158 -36.38 10.05 -46.66
N PRO A 159 -35.20 10.57 -47.11
CA PRO A 159 -34.75 11.93 -46.86
C PRO A 159 -35.20 12.93 -47.93
N THR A 160 -35.27 14.22 -47.55
CA THR A 160 -35.37 15.34 -48.51
C THR A 160 -34.04 16.09 -48.55
N THR A 161 -33.37 15.98 -49.70
CA THR A 161 -32.29 16.86 -50.16
C THR A 161 -32.86 17.77 -51.24
N LEU A 162 -32.57 19.08 -51.16
CA LEU A 162 -32.59 20.17 -52.19
C LEU A 162 -32.86 21.47 -51.40
N HIS A 163 -32.07 22.54 -51.43
CA HIS A 163 -31.10 23.07 -52.38
C HIS A 163 -29.99 23.83 -51.63
#